data_AF-A0A2P6TDK4-F1
#
_entry.id   AF-A0A2P6TDK4-F1
#
_cell.length_a   1.000
_cell.length_b   1.000
_cell.length_c   1.000
_cell.angle_alpha   90.00
_cell.angle_beta   90.00
_cell.angle_gamma   90.00
#
_symmetry.space_group_name_H-M   'P 1'
#
loop_
_entity.id
_entity.type
_entity.pdbx_description
1 polymer ?
#
loop_
_entity_poly.entity_id
_entity_poly.type
_entity_poly.pdbx_seq_one_letter_code
_entity_poly.pdbx_strand_id
1 'polypeptide(L)'
;MLCCARSTPATQVLAARRGVPYPVAVVRAHKPVRAPQVKRNGFGQFSGGPSGDQPSPGIMLTAASVLQLAEAGTLPVEFMPAFLMDHGMGRIRPVPEEQQLLRRALLASLPRMAPDPLATSFMGWTLCIGQAGWDADPILDGQLAAGFEEQLLRQLPSMNADLARSCMLGWSQTGAPASPALEATMRTALLRMLQPAAVEEYPVGAVRGLIAWFQLGCPLDAELQTVAEAALLVALPDVEDKQDLIVLAAAADRQQPSVAICVAIKDQAVDVREWVYYHRAIGVDKFYIWDTGSKPPLLNAVKDFVHEGLVHYEYDDKVPPKPGTHGPQVALYDRCLERWGSRHDFMAFIDTDEFLVLRDGTPDLPTLLNDYMGHGGLVVNWQVFGSGGLKLRPKGNSMMSYWQCNAPDHAENRHVKSIVRSACAEESSTDPHHFYYRETPKCTPVNTRHQAVMGPKSPTPALERVGLYHYAIKSLDDFIQKMARGSGMGNVKTIAFFEYVDNFTDSYCPDALDLGLQLNNLMALQDAL
;
A
#
# COMPACT_ATOMS: atom_id res chain seq x y z
N MET A 1 47.85 -17.17 -36.99
CA MET A 1 48.09 -18.34 -36.12
C MET A 1 46.75 -18.65 -35.47
N LEU A 2 46.06 -19.73 -35.90
CA LEU A 2 46.03 -21.06 -35.22
C LEU A 2 45.27 -20.98 -33.88
N CYS A 3 44.18 -21.71 -33.60
CA CYS A 3 43.39 -22.72 -34.33
C CYS A 3 41.92 -22.69 -33.80
N CYS A 4 40.86 -22.89 -34.61
CA CYS A 4 40.17 -24.17 -34.93
C CYS A 4 39.74 -25.01 -33.70
N ALA A 5 38.55 -25.63 -33.61
CA ALA A 5 37.55 -26.04 -34.64
C ALA A 5 36.09 -25.94 -34.09
N ARG A 6 35.04 -25.67 -34.89
CA ARG A 6 34.12 -26.59 -35.64
C ARG A 6 33.53 -27.74 -34.78
N SER A 7 32.27 -28.18 -34.91
CA SER A 7 31.40 -28.20 -36.10
C SER A 7 29.87 -28.31 -35.84
N THR A 8 29.12 -27.47 -36.55
CA THR A 8 27.84 -27.62 -37.33
C THR A 8 26.86 -28.84 -37.24
N PRO A 9 25.58 -28.67 -37.64
CA PRO A 9 24.42 -29.56 -37.38
C PRO A 9 23.89 -30.31 -38.64
N ALA A 10 22.73 -31.02 -38.56
CA ALA A 10 21.80 -31.19 -39.70
C ALA A 10 20.36 -31.73 -39.38
N THR A 11 19.35 -31.15 -40.06
CA THR A 11 18.10 -31.71 -40.67
C THR A 11 17.05 -32.59 -39.93
N GLN A 12 15.82 -32.05 -39.90
CA GLN A 12 14.54 -32.53 -40.52
C GLN A 12 14.19 -34.04 -40.61
N VAL A 13 12.90 -34.36 -40.40
CA VAL A 13 11.96 -34.91 -41.44
C VAL A 13 10.51 -34.99 -40.91
N LEU A 14 9.51 -34.85 -41.80
CA LEU A 14 8.06 -34.96 -41.52
C LEU A 14 7.56 -36.42 -41.46
N ALA A 15 6.42 -36.67 -40.79
CA ALA A 15 5.21 -37.28 -41.41
C ALA A 15 4.04 -37.43 -40.41
N ALA A 16 2.81 -37.54 -40.93
CA ALA A 16 1.57 -37.72 -40.16
C ALA A 16 0.73 -38.90 -40.69
N ARG A 17 -0.15 -39.50 -39.84
CA ARG A 17 -1.56 -39.91 -40.14
C ARG A 17 -2.16 -40.89 -39.10
N ARG A 18 -3.47 -40.70 -38.80
CA ARG A 18 -4.60 -41.67 -38.64
C ARG A 18 -4.34 -43.05 -37.94
N GLY A 19 -5.19 -43.63 -37.07
CA GLY A 19 -6.47 -43.21 -36.45
C GLY A 19 -7.44 -44.42 -36.19
N VAL A 20 -7.99 -44.53 -34.95
CA VAL A 20 -9.16 -45.35 -34.47
C VAL A 20 -9.15 -46.90 -34.67
N PRO A 21 -10.06 -47.73 -34.07
CA PRO A 21 -10.77 -47.71 -32.76
C PRO A 21 -10.87 -49.07 -31.97
N TYR A 22 -11.13 -49.02 -30.63
CA TYR A 22 -11.93 -49.97 -29.76
C TYR A 22 -11.56 -51.50 -29.64
N PRO A 23 -11.87 -52.23 -28.52
CA PRO A 23 -13.22 -52.43 -27.95
C PRO A 23 -13.38 -52.47 -26.40
N VAL A 24 -14.61 -52.81 -25.97
CA VAL A 24 -15.22 -52.70 -24.62
C VAL A 24 -15.16 -54.03 -23.84
N ALA A 25 -15.11 -53.96 -22.49
CA ALA A 25 -15.56 -55.05 -21.60
C ALA A 25 -16.28 -54.49 -20.34
N VAL A 26 -17.30 -55.21 -19.85
CA VAL A 26 -18.17 -54.81 -18.72
C VAL A 26 -18.32 -55.96 -17.72
N VAL A 27 -18.11 -55.73 -16.41
CA VAL A 27 -18.51 -56.63 -15.31
C VAL A 27 -18.90 -55.84 -14.03
N ARG A 28 -19.87 -56.37 -13.25
CA ARG A 28 -20.42 -55.90 -11.95
C ARG A 28 -19.99 -56.85 -10.81
N ALA A 29 -19.93 -56.52 -9.51
CA ALA A 29 -20.12 -55.32 -8.66
C ALA A 29 -19.19 -55.50 -7.41
N HIS A 30 -19.01 -54.60 -6.42
CA HIS A 30 -19.97 -54.01 -5.44
C HIS A 30 -19.31 -52.80 -4.70
N LYS A 31 -20.11 -52.01 -3.97
CA LYS A 31 -19.69 -50.83 -3.17
C LYS A 31 -18.87 -51.21 -1.92
N PRO A 32 -18.09 -50.26 -1.37
CA PRO A 32 -18.53 -49.60 -0.13
C PRO A 32 -18.81 -48.09 -0.30
N VAL A 33 -19.41 -47.50 0.73
CA VAL A 33 -20.03 -46.16 0.70
C VAL A 33 -18.99 -45.03 0.78
N ARG A 34 -19.14 -44.00 -0.08
CA ARG A 34 -18.53 -42.68 0.10
C ARG A 34 -19.62 -41.63 0.33
N ALA A 35 -19.30 -40.63 1.15
CA ALA A 35 -20.16 -39.47 1.42
C ALA A 35 -20.48 -38.68 0.14
N PRO A 36 -21.66 -38.02 0.05
CA PRO A 36 -22.04 -37.27 -1.13
C PRO A 36 -21.23 -35.98 -1.25
N GLN A 37 -20.61 -35.77 -2.42
CA GLN A 37 -20.08 -34.46 -2.80
C GLN A 37 -21.24 -33.50 -3.08
N VAL A 38 -21.24 -32.35 -2.40
CA VAL A 38 -22.17 -31.25 -2.69
C VAL A 38 -21.73 -30.58 -4.00
N LYS A 39 -22.52 -30.76 -5.07
CA LYS A 39 -22.41 -29.92 -6.27
C LYS A 39 -23.18 -28.63 -6.05
N ARG A 40 -22.51 -27.49 -6.23
CA ARG A 40 -23.16 -26.18 -6.38
C ARG A 40 -24.16 -26.22 -7.53
N ASN A 41 -25.44 -25.99 -7.22
CA ASN A 41 -26.44 -25.39 -8.10
C ASN A 41 -27.52 -24.77 -7.19
N GLY A 42 -28.05 -23.61 -7.57
CA GLY A 42 -28.85 -22.76 -6.68
C GLY A 42 -30.26 -23.30 -6.37
N PHE A 43 -30.88 -22.69 -5.35
CA PHE A 43 -32.30 -22.74 -4.95
C PHE A 43 -33.17 -23.77 -5.70
N GLY A 44 -33.19 -25.00 -5.20
CA GLY A 44 -34.04 -26.06 -5.71
C GLY A 44 -35.51 -25.85 -5.27
N GLN A 45 -36.39 -25.62 -6.24
CA GLN A 45 -37.82 -25.87 -6.06
C GLN A 45 -38.04 -27.35 -5.75
N PHE A 46 -38.77 -27.66 -4.68
CA PHE A 46 -39.32 -28.99 -4.49
C PHE A 46 -40.68 -29.11 -5.19
N SER A 47 -40.71 -29.86 -6.28
CA SER A 47 -41.94 -30.38 -6.90
C SER A 47 -41.67 -31.80 -7.42
N GLY A 48 -42.50 -32.79 -7.15
CA GLY A 48 -43.66 -32.80 -6.25
C GLY A 48 -44.27 -34.21 -6.17
N GLY A 49 -45.30 -34.37 -5.36
CA GLY A 49 -46.08 -35.61 -5.29
C GLY A 49 -47.13 -35.55 -4.19
N PRO A 50 -48.43 -35.49 -4.52
CA PRO A 50 -49.50 -35.61 -3.54
C PRO A 50 -49.93 -37.08 -3.41
N SER A 51 -49.66 -37.71 -2.27
CA SER A 51 -50.68 -38.50 -1.60
C SER A 51 -51.34 -37.57 -0.58
N GLY A 52 -52.67 -37.54 -0.54
CA GLY A 52 -53.41 -36.42 0.04
C GLY A 52 -53.03 -36.03 1.46
N ASP A 53 -52.46 -34.83 1.59
CA ASP A 53 -52.78 -33.84 2.62
C ASP A 53 -52.40 -32.46 2.07
N GLN A 54 -53.14 -31.41 2.44
CA GLN A 54 -52.81 -30.05 2.00
C GLN A 54 -51.50 -29.60 2.67
N PRO A 55 -50.51 -29.06 1.91
CA PRO A 55 -49.35 -28.46 2.55
C PRO A 55 -49.81 -27.19 3.28
N SER A 56 -49.64 -27.19 4.60
CA SER A 56 -49.72 -25.99 5.43
C SER A 56 -48.91 -24.86 4.79
N PRO A 57 -49.36 -23.60 4.80
CA PRO A 57 -48.61 -22.50 4.21
C PRO A 57 -47.24 -22.38 4.91
N GLY A 58 -46.19 -22.79 4.20
CA GLY A 58 -44.83 -22.71 4.71
C GLY A 58 -44.48 -21.25 4.94
N ILE A 59 -44.22 -20.90 6.20
CA ILE A 59 -43.84 -19.53 6.59
C ILE A 59 -42.48 -19.23 5.96
N MET A 60 -42.48 -18.42 4.89
CA MET A 60 -41.26 -17.73 4.47
C MET A 60 -40.89 -16.71 5.55
N LEU A 61 -39.97 -17.09 6.44
CA LEU A 61 -39.37 -16.17 7.38
C LEU A 61 -38.53 -15.14 6.60
N THR A 62 -38.76 -13.86 6.86
CA THR A 62 -37.90 -12.80 6.31
C THR A 62 -36.55 -12.79 7.02
N ALA A 63 -35.56 -12.10 6.43
CA ALA A 63 -34.26 -11.84 7.06
C ALA A 63 -34.42 -11.33 8.51
N ALA A 64 -35.22 -10.28 8.68
CA ALA A 64 -35.55 -9.72 9.99
C ALA A 64 -36.23 -10.74 10.93
N SER A 65 -37.14 -11.59 10.45
CA SER A 65 -37.78 -12.62 11.29
C SER A 65 -36.80 -13.68 11.78
N VAL A 66 -35.84 -14.11 10.95
CA VAL A 66 -34.77 -15.05 11.35
C VAL A 66 -33.87 -14.39 12.40
N LEU A 67 -33.47 -13.14 12.19
CA LEU A 67 -32.61 -12.41 13.12
C LEU A 67 -33.31 -12.09 14.46
N GLN A 68 -34.61 -11.77 14.46
CA GLN A 68 -35.42 -11.64 15.68
C GLN A 68 -35.52 -12.94 16.48
N LEU A 69 -35.66 -14.08 15.80
CA LEU A 69 -35.66 -15.40 16.45
C LEU A 69 -34.29 -15.77 17.02
N ALA A 70 -33.20 -15.30 16.41
CA ALA A 70 -31.84 -15.45 16.93
C ALA A 70 -31.59 -14.53 18.14
N GLU A 71 -32.02 -13.26 18.10
CA GLU A 71 -32.00 -12.34 19.24
C GLU A 71 -32.81 -12.88 20.43
N ALA A 72 -34.02 -13.38 20.18
CA ALA A 72 -34.85 -14.10 21.17
C ALA A 72 -34.22 -15.42 21.65
N GLY A 73 -33.11 -15.87 21.04
CA GLY A 73 -32.37 -17.03 21.47
C GLY A 73 -33.02 -18.37 21.14
N THR A 74 -33.88 -18.40 20.12
CA THR A 74 -34.67 -19.58 19.69
C THR A 74 -34.09 -20.30 18.47
N LEU A 75 -33.16 -19.67 17.75
CA LEU A 75 -32.35 -20.30 16.71
C LEU A 75 -30.99 -20.78 17.27
N PRO A 76 -30.50 -21.98 16.92
CA PRO A 76 -29.13 -22.37 17.23
C PRO A 76 -28.14 -21.51 16.46
N VAL A 77 -27.06 -21.08 17.14
CA VAL A 77 -26.00 -20.22 16.56
C VAL A 77 -25.41 -20.83 15.28
N GLU A 78 -25.34 -22.16 15.23
CA GLU A 78 -24.90 -22.99 14.09
C GLU A 78 -25.68 -22.78 12.77
N PHE A 79 -26.87 -22.16 12.80
CA PHE A 79 -27.65 -21.83 11.59
C PHE A 79 -27.41 -20.41 11.05
N MET A 80 -26.82 -19.50 11.82
CA MET A 80 -26.43 -18.17 11.33
C MET A 80 -25.39 -18.20 10.19
N PRO A 81 -24.43 -19.15 10.12
CA PRO A 81 -23.47 -19.25 9.02
C PRO A 81 -24.04 -19.42 7.63
N ALA A 82 -25.09 -20.22 7.45
CA ALA A 82 -25.73 -20.36 6.13
C ALA A 82 -26.38 -19.03 5.69
N PHE A 83 -27.03 -18.35 6.63
CA PHE A 83 -27.70 -17.08 6.40
C PHE A 83 -26.71 -15.94 6.08
N LEU A 84 -25.60 -15.87 6.80
CA LEU A 84 -24.53 -14.88 6.57
C LEU A 84 -23.58 -15.24 5.43
N MET A 85 -23.45 -16.50 5.00
CA MET A 85 -22.72 -16.79 3.75
C MET A 85 -23.51 -16.34 2.51
N ASP A 86 -24.84 -16.42 2.53
CA ASP A 86 -25.68 -15.93 1.42
C ASP A 86 -25.77 -14.38 1.37
N HIS A 87 -25.73 -13.70 2.53
CA HIS A 87 -25.83 -12.22 2.59
C HIS A 87 -24.47 -11.50 2.74
N GLY A 88 -23.52 -12.07 3.48
CA GLY A 88 -22.24 -11.43 3.87
C GLY A 88 -21.11 -11.57 2.85
N MET A 89 -21.24 -12.40 1.81
CA MET A 89 -20.28 -12.49 0.70
C MET A 89 -20.44 -11.35 -0.35
N GLY A 90 -20.90 -10.17 0.08
CA GLY A 90 -20.89 -8.93 -0.71
C GLY A 90 -21.89 -8.84 -1.87
N ARG A 91 -22.97 -9.63 -1.89
CA ARG A 91 -23.99 -9.58 -2.96
C ARG A 91 -25.22 -8.75 -2.65
N ILE A 92 -25.55 -8.55 -1.38
CA ILE A 92 -26.65 -7.70 -0.91
C ILE A 92 -26.14 -6.96 0.33
N ARG A 93 -26.22 -5.62 0.35
CA ARG A 93 -25.92 -4.82 1.54
C ARG A 93 -27.19 -4.76 2.41
N PRO A 94 -27.21 -5.32 3.64
CA PRO A 94 -28.38 -5.25 4.51
C PRO A 94 -28.64 -3.82 4.97
N VAL A 95 -29.92 -3.51 5.24
CA VAL A 95 -30.32 -2.16 5.69
C VAL A 95 -29.90 -1.92 7.15
N PRO A 96 -29.76 -0.66 7.62
CA PRO A 96 -29.21 -0.37 8.96
C PRO A 96 -29.92 -1.08 10.12
N GLU A 97 -31.24 -1.27 10.02
CA GLU A 97 -32.02 -2.03 11.01
C GLU A 97 -31.60 -3.51 11.08
N GLU A 98 -31.34 -4.15 9.94
CA GLU A 98 -30.86 -5.54 9.87
C GLU A 98 -29.42 -5.66 10.42
N GLN A 99 -28.59 -4.64 10.21
CA GLN A 99 -27.23 -4.58 10.75
C GLN A 99 -27.24 -4.54 12.29
N GLN A 100 -28.06 -3.67 12.89
CA GLN A 100 -28.23 -3.60 14.35
C GLN A 100 -28.86 -4.87 14.93
N LEU A 101 -29.82 -5.47 14.23
CA LEU A 101 -30.48 -6.70 14.64
C LEU A 101 -29.52 -7.90 14.61
N LEU A 102 -28.64 -7.97 13.60
CA LEU A 102 -27.58 -8.97 13.56
C LEU A 102 -26.60 -8.83 14.73
N ARG A 103 -26.12 -7.60 14.99
CA ARG A 103 -25.22 -7.32 16.12
C ARG A 103 -25.81 -7.81 17.45
N ARG A 104 -27.09 -7.48 17.71
CA ARG A 104 -27.81 -7.94 18.92
C ARG A 104 -28.00 -9.46 18.95
N ALA A 105 -28.31 -10.10 17.83
CA ALA A 105 -28.43 -11.56 17.76
C ALA A 105 -27.10 -12.28 18.07
N LEU A 106 -25.97 -11.75 17.61
CA LEU A 106 -24.63 -12.28 17.90
C LEU A 106 -24.25 -12.08 19.37
N LEU A 107 -24.50 -10.90 19.94
CA LEU A 107 -24.30 -10.61 21.35
C LEU A 107 -25.15 -11.51 22.28
N ALA A 108 -26.41 -11.76 21.92
CA ALA A 108 -27.27 -12.70 22.64
C ALA A 108 -26.82 -14.17 22.48
N SER A 109 -26.03 -14.48 21.46
CA SER A 109 -25.52 -15.82 21.15
C SER A 109 -24.17 -16.10 21.83
N LEU A 110 -23.34 -15.07 22.04
CA LEU A 110 -22.00 -15.16 22.62
C LEU A 110 -21.87 -16.06 23.86
N PRO A 111 -22.71 -15.92 24.92
CA PRO A 111 -22.61 -16.74 26.13
C PRO A 111 -23.01 -18.21 25.92
N ARG A 112 -23.69 -18.51 24.82
CA ARG A 112 -24.19 -19.84 24.44
C ARG A 112 -23.33 -20.51 23.37
N MET A 113 -22.38 -19.77 22.79
CA MET A 113 -21.50 -20.29 21.77
C MET A 113 -20.50 -21.26 22.42
N ALA A 114 -20.62 -22.54 22.07
CA ALA A 114 -19.65 -23.55 22.47
C ALA A 114 -18.24 -23.15 21.98
N PRO A 115 -17.16 -23.59 22.65
CA PRO A 115 -15.80 -23.34 22.19
C PRO A 115 -15.48 -24.17 20.93
N ASP A 116 -16.04 -23.74 19.80
CA ASP A 116 -15.83 -24.28 18.46
C ASP A 116 -15.01 -23.30 17.61
N PRO A 117 -13.83 -23.73 17.11
CA PRO A 117 -12.99 -22.92 16.23
C PRO A 117 -13.67 -22.40 14.97
N LEU A 118 -14.67 -23.10 14.42
CA LEU A 118 -15.40 -22.62 13.24
C LEU A 118 -16.33 -21.46 13.61
N ALA A 119 -17.09 -21.58 14.69
CA ALA A 119 -17.89 -20.48 15.24
C ALA A 119 -17.04 -19.25 15.62
N THR A 120 -15.84 -19.45 16.17
CA THR A 120 -14.91 -18.35 16.48
C THR A 120 -14.36 -17.68 15.22
N SER A 121 -13.91 -18.44 14.22
CA SER A 121 -13.52 -17.88 12.92
C SER A 121 -14.67 -17.06 12.30
N PHE A 122 -15.89 -17.58 12.39
CA PHE A 122 -17.10 -16.93 11.88
C PHE A 122 -17.47 -15.63 12.62
N MET A 123 -17.25 -15.54 13.93
CA MET A 123 -17.33 -14.26 14.65
C MET A 123 -16.35 -13.23 14.08
N GLY A 124 -15.10 -13.63 13.81
CA GLY A 124 -14.11 -12.80 13.14
C GLY A 124 -14.61 -12.28 11.79
N TRP A 125 -15.07 -13.17 10.90
CA TRP A 125 -15.66 -12.79 9.60
C TRP A 125 -16.83 -11.79 9.75
N THR A 126 -17.61 -11.88 10.81
CA THR A 126 -18.77 -11.00 11.00
C THR A 126 -18.36 -9.60 11.47
N LEU A 127 -17.21 -9.46 12.13
CA LEU A 127 -16.60 -8.17 12.42
C LEU A 127 -16.01 -7.52 11.16
N CYS A 128 -15.37 -8.31 10.29
CA CYS A 128 -14.87 -7.84 8.98
C CYS A 128 -15.97 -7.19 8.12
N ILE A 129 -17.20 -7.72 8.22
CA ILE A 129 -18.37 -7.18 7.51
C ILE A 129 -18.70 -5.75 7.96
N GLY A 130 -18.44 -5.40 9.23
CA GLY A 130 -18.60 -4.04 9.75
C GLY A 130 -17.74 -3.00 9.01
N GLN A 131 -16.51 -3.38 8.62
CA GLN A 131 -15.60 -2.52 7.88
C GLN A 131 -15.94 -2.39 6.38
N ALA A 132 -16.83 -3.23 5.83
CA ALA A 132 -17.26 -3.17 4.42
C ALA A 132 -18.32 -2.07 4.12
N GLY A 133 -18.34 -1.01 4.93
CA GLY A 133 -19.30 0.09 4.85
C GLY A 133 -20.68 -0.26 5.40
N TRP A 134 -20.72 -0.84 6.60
CA TRP A 134 -21.89 -0.83 7.47
C TRP A 134 -21.91 0.45 8.30
N ASP A 135 -23.06 0.81 8.85
CA ASP A 135 -23.13 1.92 9.80
C ASP A 135 -22.47 1.47 11.12
N ALA A 136 -21.58 2.31 11.67
CA ALA A 136 -20.85 2.02 12.89
C ALA A 136 -21.77 2.07 14.12
N ASP A 137 -21.64 1.08 15.02
CA ASP A 137 -22.30 1.09 16.33
C ASP A 137 -21.21 0.84 17.39
N PRO A 138 -20.54 1.89 17.89
CA PRO A 138 -19.37 1.74 18.78
C PRO A 138 -19.66 0.96 20.06
N ILE A 139 -20.92 0.90 20.51
CA ILE A 139 -21.32 0.16 21.71
C ILE A 139 -21.43 -1.33 21.40
N LEU A 140 -22.21 -1.70 20.37
CA LEU A 140 -22.39 -3.10 20.01
C LEU A 140 -21.12 -3.70 19.39
N ASP A 141 -20.39 -2.94 18.58
CA ASP A 141 -19.13 -3.35 17.96
C ASP A 141 -18.05 -3.57 19.04
N GLY A 142 -17.96 -2.70 20.04
CA GLY A 142 -17.05 -2.87 21.19
C GLY A 142 -17.41 -4.09 22.07
N GLN A 143 -18.69 -4.38 22.26
CA GLN A 143 -19.14 -5.59 22.98
C GLN A 143 -18.86 -6.87 22.18
N LEU A 144 -19.03 -6.86 20.86
CA LEU A 144 -18.70 -7.99 19.99
C LEU A 144 -17.20 -8.25 19.95
N ALA A 145 -16.37 -7.20 19.89
CA ALA A 145 -14.92 -7.31 19.99
C ALA A 145 -14.51 -7.94 21.33
N ALA A 146 -15.00 -7.43 22.47
CA ALA A 146 -14.69 -8.02 23.78
C ALA A 146 -15.07 -9.51 23.89
N GLY A 147 -16.24 -9.90 23.37
CA GLY A 147 -16.66 -11.30 23.35
C GLY A 147 -15.86 -12.19 22.39
N PHE A 148 -15.42 -11.64 21.25
CA PHE A 148 -14.55 -12.35 20.31
C PHE A 148 -13.15 -12.55 20.89
N GLU A 149 -12.57 -11.55 21.56
CA GLU A 149 -11.30 -11.66 22.29
C GLU A 149 -11.33 -12.78 23.32
N GLU A 150 -12.41 -12.85 24.11
CA GLU A 150 -12.58 -13.91 25.12
C GLU A 150 -12.60 -15.32 24.50
N GLN A 151 -13.16 -15.46 23.30
CA GLN A 151 -13.16 -16.72 22.55
C GLN A 151 -11.79 -17.01 21.91
N LEU A 152 -11.08 -16.00 21.40
CA LEU A 152 -9.72 -16.12 20.87
C LEU A 152 -8.76 -16.58 21.97
N LEU A 153 -8.75 -15.92 23.13
CA LEU A 153 -7.95 -16.29 24.31
C LEU A 153 -8.17 -17.76 24.73
N ARG A 154 -9.43 -18.22 24.69
CA ARG A 154 -9.78 -19.60 25.04
C ARG A 154 -9.38 -20.64 23.98
N GLN A 155 -9.35 -20.28 22.69
CA GLN A 155 -9.30 -21.26 21.61
C GLN A 155 -8.06 -21.21 20.71
N LEU A 156 -7.43 -20.04 20.48
CA LEU A 156 -6.19 -19.95 19.67
C LEU A 156 -5.12 -20.99 20.09
N PRO A 157 -4.92 -21.29 21.39
CA PRO A 157 -3.97 -22.32 21.81
C PRO A 157 -4.24 -23.72 21.24
N SER A 158 -5.49 -24.11 21.00
CA SER A 158 -5.86 -25.44 20.47
C SER A 158 -6.19 -25.47 18.97
N MET A 159 -6.32 -24.31 18.32
CA MET A 159 -6.56 -24.22 16.87
C MET A 159 -5.37 -24.72 16.04
N ASN A 160 -5.67 -25.25 14.85
CA ASN A 160 -4.68 -25.45 13.79
C ASN A 160 -4.28 -24.11 13.13
N ALA A 161 -3.21 -24.13 12.34
CA ALA A 161 -2.68 -22.93 11.68
C ALA A 161 -3.70 -22.20 10.80
N ASP A 162 -4.50 -22.94 10.01
CA ASP A 162 -5.50 -22.37 9.10
C ASP A 162 -6.61 -21.59 9.82
N LEU A 163 -7.16 -22.15 10.90
CA LEU A 163 -8.22 -21.51 11.67
C LEU A 163 -7.67 -20.38 12.54
N ALA A 164 -6.52 -20.58 13.21
CA ALA A 164 -5.87 -19.54 14.00
C ALA A 164 -5.51 -18.31 13.14
N ARG A 165 -4.97 -18.50 11.93
CA ARG A 165 -4.75 -17.42 10.96
C ARG A 165 -6.04 -16.68 10.64
N SER A 166 -7.10 -17.41 10.30
CA SER A 166 -8.37 -16.80 9.89
C SER A 166 -9.01 -15.99 11.02
N CYS A 167 -8.81 -16.44 12.26
CA CYS A 167 -9.20 -15.73 13.47
C CYS A 167 -8.34 -14.48 13.73
N MET A 168 -7.02 -14.55 13.55
CA MET A 168 -6.11 -13.40 13.67
C MET A 168 -6.40 -12.31 12.63
N LEU A 169 -6.62 -12.70 11.37
CA LEU A 169 -7.06 -11.78 10.30
C LEU A 169 -8.42 -11.13 10.64
N GLY A 170 -9.35 -11.90 11.19
CA GLY A 170 -10.65 -11.37 11.63
C GLY A 170 -10.52 -10.36 12.77
N TRP A 171 -9.57 -10.53 13.68
CA TRP A 171 -9.30 -9.56 14.75
C TRP A 171 -8.62 -8.30 14.22
N SER A 172 -7.61 -8.43 13.35
CA SER A 172 -6.91 -7.27 12.79
C SER A 172 -7.86 -6.36 11.99
N GLN A 173 -8.82 -6.96 11.29
CA GLN A 173 -9.93 -6.29 10.60
C GLN A 173 -11.06 -5.78 11.52
N THR A 174 -10.79 -5.61 12.82
CA THR A 174 -11.65 -4.82 13.72
C THR A 174 -11.18 -3.38 13.89
N GLY A 175 -9.86 -3.15 13.80
CA GLY A 175 -9.24 -1.90 14.27
C GLY A 175 -9.23 -1.73 15.80
N ALA A 176 -9.69 -2.73 16.56
CA ALA A 176 -9.62 -2.70 18.03
C ALA A 176 -8.21 -3.12 18.50
N PRO A 177 -7.62 -2.41 19.48
CA PRO A 177 -6.35 -2.81 20.05
C PRO A 177 -6.51 -4.16 20.76
N ALA A 178 -5.59 -5.11 20.49
CA ALA A 178 -5.52 -6.35 21.25
C ALA A 178 -5.11 -6.06 22.70
N SER A 179 -5.67 -6.78 23.69
CA SER A 179 -5.08 -6.75 25.03
C SER A 179 -3.71 -7.44 25.04
N PRO A 180 -2.83 -7.16 26.02
CA PRO A 180 -1.55 -7.86 26.16
C PRO A 180 -1.67 -9.38 26.26
N ALA A 181 -2.81 -9.89 26.78
CA ALA A 181 -3.08 -11.32 26.84
C ALA A 181 -3.41 -11.90 25.45
N LEU A 182 -4.17 -11.16 24.64
CA LEU A 182 -4.50 -11.56 23.28
C LEU A 182 -3.28 -11.48 22.37
N GLU A 183 -2.49 -10.42 22.46
CA GLU A 183 -1.22 -10.27 21.74
C GLU A 183 -0.27 -11.43 22.03
N ALA A 184 -0.03 -11.77 23.31
CA ALA A 184 0.80 -12.92 23.68
C ALA A 184 0.25 -14.27 23.17
N THR A 185 -1.08 -14.40 23.12
CA THR A 185 -1.75 -15.60 22.58
C THR A 185 -1.61 -15.69 21.06
N MET A 186 -1.75 -14.57 20.35
CA MET A 186 -1.54 -14.44 18.90
C MET A 186 -0.08 -14.68 18.51
N ARG A 187 0.88 -14.13 19.26
CA ARG A 187 2.32 -14.40 19.11
C ARG A 187 2.60 -15.90 19.18
N THR A 188 2.00 -16.58 20.15
CA THR A 188 2.14 -18.03 20.37
C THR A 188 1.47 -18.85 19.25
N ALA A 189 0.39 -18.37 18.65
CA ALA A 189 -0.17 -18.99 17.46
C ALA A 189 0.71 -18.77 16.22
N LEU A 190 1.20 -17.55 16.01
CA LEU A 190 2.08 -17.18 14.91
C LEU A 190 3.39 -17.98 14.93
N LEU A 191 4.08 -18.05 16.08
CA LEU A 191 5.30 -18.86 16.23
C LEU A 191 5.09 -20.32 15.83
N ARG A 192 3.89 -20.88 16.03
CA ARG A 192 3.54 -22.25 15.58
C ARG A 192 3.32 -22.33 14.08
N MET A 193 2.70 -21.32 13.45
CA MET A 193 2.55 -21.24 11.99
C MET A 193 3.89 -21.11 11.27
N LEU A 194 4.87 -20.47 11.92
CA LEU A 194 6.21 -20.21 11.37
C LEU A 194 7.24 -21.29 11.69
N GLN A 195 6.87 -22.37 12.41
CA GLN A 195 7.79 -23.51 12.59
C GLN A 195 8.06 -24.20 11.24
N PRO A 196 9.30 -24.65 10.96
CA PRO A 196 9.68 -25.21 9.65
C PRO A 196 8.71 -26.27 9.12
N ALA A 197 8.31 -27.24 9.95
CA ALA A 197 7.38 -28.30 9.55
C ALA A 197 5.97 -27.77 9.19
N ALA A 198 5.48 -26.73 9.88
CA ALA A 198 4.19 -26.11 9.58
C ALA A 198 4.25 -25.24 8.32
N VAL A 199 5.40 -24.63 8.05
CA VAL A 199 5.65 -23.83 6.84
C VAL A 199 5.80 -24.73 5.61
N GLU A 200 6.46 -25.88 5.72
CA GLU A 200 6.53 -26.88 4.64
C GLU A 200 5.15 -27.44 4.28
N GLU A 201 4.27 -27.67 5.27
CA GLU A 201 2.92 -28.18 5.04
C GLU A 201 1.94 -27.09 4.53
N TYR A 202 2.04 -25.87 5.07
CA TYR A 202 1.11 -24.75 4.78
C TYR A 202 1.83 -23.39 4.59
N PRO A 203 2.63 -23.21 3.53
CA PRO A 203 3.45 -21.99 3.36
C PRO A 203 2.61 -20.71 3.23
N VAL A 204 1.43 -20.80 2.60
CA VAL A 204 0.47 -19.68 2.50
C VAL A 204 -0.14 -19.33 3.87
N GLY A 205 -0.20 -20.28 4.80
CA GLY A 205 -0.63 -20.06 6.18
C GLY A 205 0.34 -19.16 6.94
N ALA A 206 1.64 -19.47 6.85
CA ALA A 206 2.72 -18.69 7.45
C ALA A 206 2.74 -17.23 6.98
N VAL A 207 2.73 -16.99 5.65
CA VAL A 207 2.72 -15.64 5.07
C VAL A 207 1.52 -14.82 5.54
N ARG A 208 0.31 -15.42 5.52
CA ARG A 208 -0.90 -14.72 5.98
C ARG A 208 -0.98 -14.52 7.50
N GLY A 209 -0.33 -15.38 8.29
CA GLY A 209 -0.17 -15.17 9.73
C GLY A 209 0.69 -13.94 10.04
N LEU A 210 1.77 -13.75 9.27
CA LEU A 210 2.60 -12.54 9.36
C LEU A 210 1.84 -11.28 8.94
N ILE A 211 1.08 -11.33 7.84
CA ILE A 211 0.20 -10.21 7.44
C ILE A 211 -0.75 -9.85 8.60
N ALA A 212 -1.42 -10.85 9.19
CA ALA A 212 -2.29 -10.64 10.34
C ALA A 212 -1.58 -9.98 11.54
N TRP A 213 -0.32 -10.35 11.79
CA TRP A 213 0.49 -9.75 12.87
C TRP A 213 0.82 -8.27 12.61
N PHE A 214 1.24 -7.94 11.39
CA PHE A 214 1.56 -6.55 11.03
C PHE A 214 0.32 -5.64 11.01
N GLN A 215 -0.84 -6.15 10.59
CA GLN A 215 -2.10 -5.41 10.64
C GLN A 215 -2.51 -5.01 12.08
N LEU A 216 -2.00 -5.69 13.11
CA LEU A 216 -2.25 -5.34 14.52
C LEU A 216 -1.36 -4.21 15.04
N GLY A 217 -0.37 -3.77 14.26
CA GLY A 217 0.68 -2.86 14.72
C GLY A 217 1.65 -3.49 15.74
N CYS A 218 1.59 -4.81 15.94
CA CYS A 218 2.46 -5.51 16.88
C CYS A 218 3.89 -5.61 16.33
N PRO A 219 4.92 -5.22 17.10
CA PRO A 219 6.31 -5.33 16.64
C PRO A 219 6.75 -6.78 16.49
N LEU A 220 7.78 -7.02 15.69
CA LEU A 220 8.56 -8.26 15.77
C LEU A 220 9.61 -8.10 16.85
N ASP A 221 9.59 -8.95 17.88
CA ASP A 221 10.76 -9.15 18.73
C ASP A 221 11.81 -10.03 18.02
N ALA A 222 13.02 -10.07 18.56
CA ALA A 222 14.17 -10.74 17.93
C ALA A 222 13.96 -12.26 17.70
N GLU A 223 13.20 -12.95 18.55
CA GLU A 223 12.87 -14.36 18.35
C GLU A 223 11.89 -14.49 17.18
N LEU A 224 10.79 -13.73 17.22
CA LEU A 224 9.75 -13.78 16.20
C LEU A 224 10.27 -13.33 14.82
N GLN A 225 11.14 -12.32 14.77
CA GLN A 225 11.81 -11.88 13.55
C GLN A 225 12.68 -13.01 12.95
N THR A 226 13.55 -13.63 13.75
CA THR A 226 14.42 -14.73 13.30
C THR A 226 13.60 -15.88 12.71
N VAL A 227 12.49 -16.24 13.37
CA VAL A 227 11.60 -17.32 12.94
C VAL A 227 10.79 -16.92 11.69
N ALA A 228 10.36 -15.65 11.58
CA ALA A 228 9.68 -15.12 10.40
C ALA A 228 10.57 -15.11 9.15
N GLU A 229 11.82 -14.66 9.28
CA GLU A 229 12.81 -14.66 8.19
C GLU A 229 13.10 -16.10 7.69
N ALA A 230 13.26 -17.05 8.62
CA ALA A 230 13.44 -18.47 8.30
C ALA A 230 12.20 -19.09 7.62
N ALA A 231 10.99 -18.75 8.09
CA ALA A 231 9.74 -19.21 7.50
C ALA A 231 9.51 -18.67 6.08
N LEU A 232 9.77 -17.37 5.86
CA LEU A 232 9.65 -16.77 4.52
C LEU A 232 10.62 -17.39 3.51
N LEU A 233 11.81 -17.80 3.96
CA LEU A 233 12.80 -18.49 3.12
C LEU A 233 12.32 -19.85 2.60
N VAL A 234 11.45 -20.54 3.35
CA VAL A 234 10.82 -21.82 2.93
C VAL A 234 9.52 -21.56 2.16
N ALA A 235 8.71 -20.59 2.58
CA ALA A 235 7.41 -20.29 1.97
C ALA A 235 7.51 -19.64 0.59
N LEU A 236 8.58 -18.88 0.32
CA LEU A 236 8.77 -18.07 -0.88
C LEU A 236 10.22 -18.24 -1.42
N PRO A 237 10.57 -19.42 -1.95
CA PRO A 237 11.95 -19.78 -2.29
C PRO A 237 12.55 -18.97 -3.45
N ASP A 238 11.72 -18.45 -4.36
CA ASP A 238 12.15 -17.78 -5.59
C ASP A 238 12.45 -16.27 -5.43
N VAL A 239 12.52 -15.76 -4.20
CA VAL A 239 12.68 -14.32 -3.93
C VAL A 239 14.06 -14.01 -3.34
N GLU A 240 14.85 -13.23 -4.06
CA GLU A 240 16.27 -12.98 -3.74
C GLU A 240 16.48 -12.01 -2.57
N ASP A 241 15.64 -10.98 -2.44
CA ASP A 241 15.72 -10.00 -1.35
C ASP A 241 14.52 -10.12 -0.40
N LYS A 242 14.80 -10.46 0.86
CA LYS A 242 13.81 -11.05 1.79
C LYS A 242 13.29 -10.08 2.83
N GLN A 243 14.01 -8.98 3.10
CA GLN A 243 13.46 -7.85 3.84
C GLN A 243 12.32 -7.19 3.05
N ASP A 244 12.48 -7.09 1.73
CA ASP A 244 11.46 -6.57 0.82
C ASP A 244 10.17 -7.41 0.82
N LEU A 245 10.22 -8.71 1.15
CA LEU A 245 9.01 -9.54 1.27
C LEU A 245 8.14 -9.18 2.47
N ILE A 246 8.76 -8.79 3.58
CA ILE A 246 8.03 -8.30 4.76
C ILE A 246 7.34 -6.97 4.41
N VAL A 247 8.04 -6.09 3.69
CA VAL A 247 7.50 -4.83 3.18
C VAL A 247 6.39 -5.05 2.14
N LEU A 248 6.55 -6.01 1.22
CA LEU A 248 5.54 -6.36 0.21
C LEU A 248 4.32 -7.05 0.83
N ALA A 249 4.48 -7.85 1.89
CA ALA A 249 3.38 -8.42 2.65
C ALA A 249 2.58 -7.34 3.40
N ALA A 250 3.27 -6.31 3.92
CA ALA A 250 2.64 -5.12 4.50
C ALA A 250 2.05 -4.17 3.44
N ALA A 251 2.54 -4.19 2.19
CA ALA A 251 2.00 -3.40 1.08
C ALA A 251 0.76 -4.05 0.44
N ALA A 252 0.72 -5.37 0.33
CA ALA A 252 -0.33 -6.13 -0.33
C ALA A 252 -1.70 -6.12 0.38
N ASP A 253 -1.78 -5.55 1.58
CA ASP A 253 -3.00 -5.43 2.39
C ASP A 253 -3.50 -3.98 2.55
N ARG A 254 -2.76 -2.99 2.05
CA ARG A 254 -3.13 -1.60 2.30
C ARG A 254 -4.45 -1.26 1.63
N GLN A 255 -5.37 -0.70 2.40
CA GLN A 255 -6.54 0.00 1.86
C GLN A 255 -6.18 1.28 1.10
N GLN A 256 -4.93 1.75 1.22
CA GLN A 256 -4.40 2.95 0.59
C GLN A 256 -3.16 2.61 -0.26
N PRO A 257 -2.97 3.26 -1.42
CA PRO A 257 -1.86 2.93 -2.32
C PRO A 257 -0.48 3.14 -1.68
N SER A 258 0.47 2.27 -2.01
CA SER A 258 1.89 2.42 -1.65
C SER A 258 2.58 3.52 -2.47
N VAL A 259 3.46 4.29 -1.83
CA VAL A 259 4.08 5.49 -2.40
C VAL A 259 5.59 5.50 -2.15
N ALA A 260 6.37 5.46 -3.22
CA ALA A 260 7.80 5.73 -3.20
C ALA A 260 8.15 7.10 -3.78
N ILE A 261 9.35 7.60 -3.45
CA ILE A 261 9.98 8.72 -4.18
C ILE A 261 11.33 8.28 -4.74
N CYS A 262 11.58 8.59 -6.01
CA CYS A 262 12.90 8.48 -6.62
C CYS A 262 13.50 9.86 -6.87
N VAL A 263 14.75 10.05 -6.45
CA VAL A 263 15.42 11.35 -6.52
C VAL A 263 16.91 11.20 -6.87
N ALA A 264 17.40 12.07 -7.73
CA ALA A 264 18.83 12.23 -8.03
C ALA A 264 19.36 13.44 -7.25
N ILE A 265 20.29 13.21 -6.33
CA ILE A 265 20.82 14.21 -5.41
C ILE A 265 22.31 14.42 -5.70
N LYS A 266 22.79 15.64 -5.44
CA LYS A 266 24.22 15.95 -5.32
C LYS A 266 24.42 17.03 -4.27
N ASP A 267 25.50 17.00 -3.48
CA ASP A 267 25.95 18.05 -2.56
C ASP A 267 24.80 18.75 -1.78
N GLN A 268 23.89 17.95 -1.19
CA GLN A 268 22.67 18.39 -0.48
C GLN A 268 22.48 17.62 0.85
N ALA A 269 23.57 17.26 1.53
CA ALA A 269 23.56 16.52 2.80
C ALA A 269 22.74 17.22 3.92
N VAL A 270 22.64 18.55 3.87
CA VAL A 270 21.88 19.36 4.83
C VAL A 270 20.37 19.33 4.52
N ASP A 271 19.99 19.23 3.24
CA ASP A 271 18.60 19.30 2.78
C ASP A 271 17.90 17.93 2.78
N VAL A 272 18.64 16.84 2.56
CA VAL A 272 18.04 15.50 2.39
C VAL A 272 17.30 15.00 3.64
N ARG A 273 17.76 15.36 4.85
CA ARG A 273 17.12 14.91 6.11
C ARG A 273 15.76 15.55 6.34
N GLU A 274 15.64 16.88 6.23
CA GLU A 274 14.34 17.58 6.34
C GLU A 274 13.32 17.04 5.33
N TRP A 275 13.79 16.74 4.12
CA TRP A 275 12.97 16.26 3.01
C TRP A 275 12.50 14.81 3.20
N VAL A 276 13.36 13.88 3.66
CA VAL A 276 12.95 12.50 4.00
C VAL A 276 11.96 12.50 5.17
N TYR A 277 12.25 13.25 6.24
CA TYR A 277 11.37 13.31 7.41
C TYR A 277 9.97 13.82 7.06
N TYR A 278 9.88 14.90 6.28
CA TYR A 278 8.58 15.44 5.87
C TYR A 278 7.78 14.45 5.03
N HIS A 279 8.40 13.90 3.98
CA HIS A 279 7.70 13.01 3.06
C HIS A 279 7.29 11.70 3.75
N ARG A 280 8.11 11.17 4.68
CA ARG A 280 7.72 10.07 5.56
C ARG A 280 6.49 10.43 6.40
N ALA A 281 6.47 11.61 7.02
CA ALA A 281 5.37 12.04 7.89
C ALA A 281 4.01 12.17 7.17
N ILE A 282 4.01 12.41 5.85
CA ILE A 282 2.80 12.41 5.02
C ILE A 282 2.52 11.06 4.33
N GLY A 283 3.19 9.96 4.72
CA GLY A 283 2.89 8.61 4.26
C GLY A 283 3.71 8.09 3.06
N VAL A 284 4.94 8.57 2.84
CA VAL A 284 5.88 7.94 1.89
C VAL A 284 6.60 6.76 2.55
N ASP A 285 6.64 5.65 1.82
CA ASP A 285 7.09 4.34 2.33
C ASP A 285 8.55 4.03 2.05
N LYS A 286 9.06 4.52 0.92
CA LYS A 286 10.38 4.16 0.41
C LYS A 286 10.98 5.30 -0.40
N PHE A 287 12.26 5.55 -0.15
CA PHE A 287 13.03 6.55 -0.88
C PHE A 287 14.14 5.86 -1.67
N TYR A 288 14.23 6.14 -2.96
CA TYR A 288 15.32 5.69 -3.83
C TYR A 288 16.22 6.89 -4.12
N ILE A 289 17.31 6.98 -3.36
CA ILE A 289 18.26 8.10 -3.40
C ILE A 289 19.46 7.71 -4.24
N TRP A 290 19.63 8.42 -5.36
CA TRP A 290 20.81 8.33 -6.20
C TRP A 290 21.75 9.51 -5.92
N ASP A 291 22.88 9.26 -5.26
CA ASP A 291 23.95 10.24 -5.11
C ASP A 291 24.80 10.29 -6.38
N THR A 292 24.71 11.42 -7.09
CA THR A 292 25.35 11.67 -8.39
C THR A 292 26.72 12.34 -8.27
N GLY A 293 27.46 11.99 -7.21
CA GLY A 293 28.84 12.42 -6.99
C GLY A 293 29.02 13.54 -5.97
N SER A 294 28.29 13.48 -4.85
CA SER A 294 28.43 14.39 -3.71
C SER A 294 29.78 14.26 -3.01
N LYS A 295 30.26 15.35 -2.42
CA LYS A 295 31.56 15.41 -1.75
C LYS A 295 31.45 16.06 -0.35
N PRO A 296 31.43 15.28 0.74
CA PRO A 296 31.47 13.80 0.79
C PRO A 296 30.16 13.14 0.29
N PRO A 297 30.18 11.83 0.00
CA PRO A 297 28.98 11.07 -0.34
C PRO A 297 27.88 11.18 0.73
N LEU A 298 26.62 11.23 0.30
CA LEU A 298 25.47 11.50 1.17
C LEU A 298 25.12 10.36 2.12
N LEU A 299 25.70 9.16 1.96
CA LEU A 299 25.44 7.99 2.80
C LEU A 299 25.43 8.31 4.30
N ASN A 300 26.38 9.11 4.79
CA ASN A 300 26.45 9.47 6.21
C ASN A 300 25.26 10.32 6.69
N ALA A 301 24.61 11.08 5.81
CA ALA A 301 23.44 11.92 6.14
C ALA A 301 22.11 11.14 6.15
N VAL A 302 22.08 9.94 5.57
CA VAL A 302 20.87 9.08 5.46
C VAL A 302 21.08 7.66 6.00
N LYS A 303 22.19 7.40 6.69
CA LYS A 303 22.61 6.06 7.10
C LYS A 303 21.61 5.38 8.03
N ASP A 304 21.04 6.15 8.95
CA ASP A 304 19.94 5.74 9.83
C ASP A 304 18.72 5.26 9.03
N PHE A 305 18.27 6.04 8.04
CA PHE A 305 17.15 5.65 7.16
C PHE A 305 17.47 4.44 6.28
N VAL A 306 18.75 4.24 5.89
CA VAL A 306 19.20 3.03 5.18
C VAL A 306 19.16 1.81 6.10
N HIS A 307 19.61 1.95 7.35
CA HIS A 307 19.56 0.87 8.35
C HIS A 307 18.12 0.49 8.73
N GLU A 308 17.20 1.44 8.75
CA GLU A 308 15.76 1.23 8.94
C GLU A 308 15.08 0.56 7.73
N GLY A 309 15.73 0.59 6.55
CA GLY A 309 15.15 0.13 5.29
C GLY A 309 14.20 1.13 4.63
N LEU A 310 14.05 2.35 5.17
CA LEU A 310 13.27 3.46 4.60
C LEU A 310 13.92 4.02 3.33
N VAL A 311 15.25 4.12 3.30
CA VAL A 311 16.04 4.62 2.16
C VAL A 311 16.79 3.45 1.51
N HIS A 312 16.64 3.31 0.19
CA HIS A 312 17.61 2.63 -0.67
C HIS A 312 18.57 3.68 -1.24
N TYR A 313 19.87 3.47 -1.06
CA TYR A 313 20.91 4.43 -1.43
C TYR A 313 21.88 3.82 -2.47
N GLU A 314 22.05 4.50 -3.60
CA GLU A 314 23.09 4.18 -4.59
C GLU A 314 23.97 5.41 -4.88
N TYR A 315 25.28 5.21 -5.01
CA TYR A 315 26.24 6.24 -5.41
C TYR A 315 26.78 5.91 -6.81
N ASP A 316 26.62 6.82 -7.77
CA ASP A 316 27.18 6.70 -9.12
C ASP A 316 27.49 8.10 -9.68
N ASP A 317 28.77 8.46 -9.71
CA ASP A 317 29.27 9.75 -10.24
C ASP A 317 29.46 9.76 -11.77
N LYS A 318 29.07 8.67 -12.46
CA LYS A 318 29.32 8.43 -13.90
C LYS A 318 28.09 8.01 -14.67
N VAL A 319 26.90 8.16 -14.10
CA VAL A 319 25.63 7.91 -14.80
C VAL A 319 25.59 8.71 -16.11
N PRO A 320 25.52 8.07 -17.29
CA PRO A 320 25.38 8.78 -18.55
C PRO A 320 23.96 9.37 -18.67
N PRO A 321 23.78 10.51 -19.35
CA PRO A 321 22.45 11.07 -19.63
C PRO A 321 21.64 10.12 -20.53
N LYS A 322 20.31 10.25 -20.46
CA LYS A 322 19.40 9.60 -21.42
C LYS A 322 19.69 10.18 -22.83
N PRO A 323 19.64 9.38 -23.91
CA PRO A 323 19.81 9.91 -25.26
C PRO A 323 18.85 11.07 -25.54
N GLY A 324 19.39 12.22 -25.95
CA GLY A 324 18.61 13.44 -26.18
C GLY A 324 18.39 14.33 -24.95
N THR A 325 18.93 13.99 -23.78
CA THR A 325 18.81 14.81 -22.55
C THR A 325 20.16 15.29 -22.02
N HIS A 326 20.14 16.08 -20.95
CA HIS A 326 21.31 16.58 -20.27
C HIS A 326 21.32 16.13 -18.80
N GLY A 327 22.50 15.77 -18.29
CA GLY A 327 22.68 15.32 -16.92
C GLY A 327 22.08 13.92 -16.61
N PRO A 328 22.37 13.37 -15.43
CA PRO A 328 22.02 11.99 -15.09
C PRO A 328 20.56 11.80 -14.69
N GLN A 329 19.86 12.88 -14.31
CA GLN A 329 18.56 12.83 -13.62
C GLN A 329 17.51 11.99 -14.33
N VAL A 330 17.30 12.24 -15.64
CA VAL A 330 16.29 11.52 -16.44
C VAL A 330 16.63 10.03 -16.57
N ALA A 331 17.91 9.68 -16.79
CA ALA A 331 18.34 8.28 -16.87
C ALA A 331 18.18 7.53 -15.54
N LEU A 332 18.27 8.22 -14.40
CA LEU A 332 18.02 7.65 -13.08
C LEU A 332 16.53 7.42 -12.81
N TYR A 333 15.66 8.29 -13.34
CA TYR A 333 14.22 8.10 -13.24
C TYR A 333 13.75 6.86 -14.01
N ASP A 334 14.30 6.61 -15.21
CA ASP A 334 14.06 5.36 -15.94
C ASP A 334 14.53 4.13 -15.14
N ARG A 335 15.77 4.16 -14.61
CA ARG A 335 16.31 3.07 -13.77
C ARG A 335 15.45 2.80 -12.53
N CYS A 336 14.86 3.84 -11.93
CA CYS A 336 13.94 3.70 -10.80
C CYS A 336 12.65 2.98 -11.18
N LEU A 337 12.03 3.36 -12.30
CA LEU A 337 10.83 2.66 -12.80
C LEU A 337 11.13 1.21 -13.14
N GLU A 338 12.23 0.95 -13.86
CA GLU A 338 12.65 -0.39 -14.28
C GLU A 338 12.92 -1.32 -13.08
N ARG A 339 13.68 -0.85 -12.07
CA ARG A 339 14.09 -1.68 -10.93
C ARG A 339 13.04 -1.82 -9.85
N TRP A 340 12.28 -0.76 -9.58
CA TRP A 340 11.46 -0.64 -8.37
C TRP A 340 10.03 -0.15 -8.61
N GLY A 341 9.68 0.32 -9.82
CA GLY A 341 8.33 0.76 -10.13
C GLY A 341 7.28 -0.32 -9.84
N SER A 342 7.56 -1.58 -10.18
CA SER A 342 6.65 -2.71 -9.91
C SER A 342 6.44 -3.05 -8.43
N ARG A 343 7.14 -2.38 -7.50
CA ARG A 343 7.04 -2.61 -6.05
C ARG A 343 6.10 -1.63 -5.33
N HIS A 344 5.65 -0.57 -6.02
CA HIS A 344 4.83 0.50 -5.45
C HIS A 344 3.69 0.89 -6.39
N ASP A 345 2.52 1.21 -5.85
CA ASP A 345 1.38 1.69 -6.65
C ASP A 345 1.71 3.02 -7.33
N PHE A 346 2.33 3.94 -6.58
CA PHE A 346 2.83 5.22 -7.08
C PHE A 346 4.32 5.43 -6.82
N MET A 347 4.97 6.15 -7.74
CA MET A 347 6.32 6.66 -7.58
C MET A 347 6.38 8.15 -7.94
N ALA A 348 6.78 8.99 -7.00
CA ALA A 348 7.01 10.41 -7.23
C ALA A 348 8.43 10.68 -7.71
N PHE A 349 8.54 11.69 -8.58
CA PHE A 349 9.80 12.18 -9.14
C PHE A 349 9.90 13.68 -8.88
N ILE A 350 10.38 14.03 -7.69
CA ILE A 350 10.52 15.40 -7.21
C ILE A 350 11.97 15.63 -6.71
N ASP A 351 12.42 16.88 -6.71
CA ASP A 351 13.75 17.28 -6.28
C ASP A 351 13.79 17.52 -4.75
N THR A 352 14.99 17.52 -4.15
CA THR A 352 15.18 17.66 -2.69
C THR A 352 14.83 19.07 -2.15
N ASP A 353 14.57 20.04 -3.02
CA ASP A 353 14.04 21.36 -2.70
C ASP A 353 12.54 21.52 -3.04
N GLU A 354 11.84 20.41 -3.31
CA GLU A 354 10.40 20.35 -3.60
C GLU A 354 9.65 19.53 -2.53
N PHE A 355 8.54 20.08 -2.00
CA PHE A 355 7.75 19.49 -0.91
C PHE A 355 6.27 19.33 -1.29
N LEU A 356 5.69 18.14 -1.09
CA LEU A 356 4.28 17.85 -1.39
C LEU A 356 3.34 18.31 -0.27
N VAL A 357 2.86 19.56 -0.35
CA VAL A 357 1.99 20.16 0.68
C VAL A 357 0.51 19.92 0.37
N LEU A 358 -0.15 19.11 1.20
CA LEU A 358 -1.61 18.88 1.17
C LEU A 358 -2.36 20.13 1.67
N ARG A 359 -3.46 20.50 0.99
CA ARG A 359 -4.16 21.79 1.20
C ARG A 359 -5.69 21.71 1.30
N ASP A 360 -6.28 20.55 1.04
CA ASP A 360 -7.74 20.33 1.13
C ASP A 360 -8.19 19.64 2.44
N GLY A 361 -7.26 19.37 3.36
CA GLY A 361 -7.53 18.65 4.61
C GLY A 361 -7.50 17.12 4.49
N THR A 362 -7.09 16.56 3.35
CA THR A 362 -6.76 15.13 3.24
C THR A 362 -5.64 14.79 4.25
N PRO A 363 -5.74 13.70 5.04
CA PRO A 363 -4.82 13.45 6.16
C PRO A 363 -3.38 13.11 5.72
N ASP A 364 -3.22 12.44 4.58
CA ASP A 364 -1.93 11.93 4.11
C ASP A 364 -1.92 11.75 2.57
N LEU A 365 -0.72 11.53 2.02
CA LEU A 365 -0.48 11.39 0.59
C LEU A 365 -1.08 10.10 -0.01
N PRO A 366 -1.00 8.91 0.63
CA PRO A 366 -1.70 7.72 0.16
C PRO A 366 -3.22 7.90 0.05
N THR A 367 -3.87 8.54 1.03
CA THR A 367 -5.30 8.87 0.99
C THR A 367 -5.62 9.76 -0.21
N LEU A 368 -4.81 10.80 -0.46
CA LEU A 368 -4.96 11.65 -1.64
C LEU A 368 -4.83 10.84 -2.94
N LEU A 369 -3.80 9.99 -3.03
CA LEU A 369 -3.48 9.23 -4.25
C LEU A 369 -4.51 8.13 -4.58
N ASN A 370 -5.28 7.67 -3.60
CA ASN A 370 -6.38 6.73 -3.83
C ASN A 370 -7.41 7.27 -4.84
N ASP A 371 -7.72 8.57 -4.80
CA ASP A 371 -8.61 9.25 -5.76
C ASP A 371 -8.08 9.19 -7.21
N TYR A 372 -6.79 8.96 -7.40
CA TYR A 372 -6.11 8.95 -8.70
C TYR A 372 -5.76 7.54 -9.20
N MET A 373 -6.14 6.47 -8.50
CA MET A 373 -5.92 5.08 -8.93
C MET A 373 -6.57 4.73 -10.28
N GLY A 374 -7.59 5.48 -10.70
CA GLY A 374 -8.21 5.38 -12.03
C GLY A 374 -7.40 5.99 -13.19
N HIS A 375 -6.29 6.67 -12.90
CA HIS A 375 -5.51 7.48 -13.84
C HIS A 375 -4.07 6.97 -14.00
N GLY A 376 -3.28 7.59 -14.89
CA GLY A 376 -1.86 7.28 -15.08
C GLY A 376 -0.94 7.76 -13.96
N GLY A 377 -1.43 8.68 -13.14
CA GLY A 377 -0.67 9.35 -12.09
C GLY A 377 -1.30 10.70 -11.78
N LEU A 378 -0.87 11.28 -10.66
CA LEU A 378 -1.17 12.65 -10.27
C LEU A 378 0.01 13.55 -10.68
N VAL A 379 -0.24 14.55 -11.53
CA VAL A 379 0.71 15.65 -11.72
C VAL A 379 0.42 16.77 -10.72
N VAL A 380 1.47 17.30 -10.11
CA VAL A 380 1.39 18.34 -9.08
C VAL A 380 2.03 19.62 -9.60
N ASN A 381 1.35 20.74 -9.42
CA ASN A 381 1.82 22.05 -9.86
C ASN A 381 2.79 22.68 -8.86
N TRP A 382 3.78 23.42 -9.35
CA TRP A 382 4.67 24.22 -8.51
C TRP A 382 3.94 25.36 -7.79
N GLN A 383 4.40 25.65 -6.58
CA GLN A 383 4.30 26.94 -5.92
C GLN A 383 5.74 27.35 -5.57
N VAL A 384 6.25 28.43 -6.15
CA VAL A 384 7.68 28.81 -6.05
C VAL A 384 7.89 29.76 -4.87
N PHE A 385 8.90 29.47 -4.04
CA PHE A 385 9.26 30.26 -2.86
C PHE A 385 10.58 31.02 -3.07
N GLY A 386 10.58 32.27 -2.61
CA GLY A 386 11.73 33.17 -2.62
C GLY A 386 12.63 33.01 -1.40
N SER A 387 13.68 33.83 -1.34
CA SER A 387 14.65 33.86 -0.25
C SER A 387 14.12 34.47 1.04
N GLY A 388 13.00 35.20 1.01
CA GLY A 388 12.54 36.02 2.13
C GLY A 388 13.47 37.21 2.43
N GLY A 389 14.40 37.53 1.53
CA GLY A 389 15.53 38.43 1.79
C GLY A 389 16.64 37.81 2.66
N LEU A 390 16.58 36.51 2.99
CA LEU A 390 17.56 35.84 3.83
C LEU A 390 18.89 35.66 3.09
N LYS A 391 19.95 36.24 3.63
CA LYS A 391 21.31 36.14 3.06
C LYS A 391 22.11 34.95 3.56
N LEU A 392 21.80 34.47 4.76
CA LEU A 392 22.46 33.35 5.43
C LEU A 392 21.44 32.24 5.64
N ARG A 393 21.90 30.98 5.65
CA ARG A 393 21.02 29.84 5.92
C ARG A 393 20.35 30.00 7.30
N PRO A 394 19.01 29.93 7.39
CA PRO A 394 18.30 29.94 8.66
C PRO A 394 18.62 28.66 9.46
N LYS A 395 18.37 28.69 10.78
CA LYS A 395 18.57 27.50 11.64
C LYS A 395 17.45 26.46 11.54
N GLY A 396 16.28 26.85 11.03
CA GLY A 396 15.13 25.98 10.85
C GLY A 396 15.12 25.31 9.47
N ASN A 397 14.16 24.40 9.27
CA ASN A 397 13.90 23.80 7.96
C ASN A 397 13.33 24.81 6.96
N SER A 398 13.30 24.41 5.69
CA SER A 398 12.85 25.24 4.57
C SER A 398 11.42 25.77 4.75
N MET A 399 10.48 24.90 5.11
CA MET A 399 9.07 25.25 5.24
C MET A 399 8.81 26.29 6.35
N MET A 400 9.53 26.18 7.48
CA MET A 400 9.42 27.18 8.56
C MET A 400 10.26 28.44 8.33
N SER A 401 11.01 28.56 7.23
CA SER A 401 11.93 29.69 7.02
C SER A 401 11.63 30.55 5.78
N TYR A 402 10.97 30.00 4.76
CA TYR A 402 10.68 30.70 3.51
C TYR A 402 9.16 30.74 3.27
N TRP A 403 8.53 31.90 3.50
CA TRP A 403 7.06 32.07 3.42
C TRP A 403 6.62 33.08 2.36
N GLN A 404 7.58 33.68 1.65
CA GLN A 404 7.32 34.54 0.50
C GLN A 404 7.29 33.67 -0.75
N CYS A 405 6.15 33.62 -1.43
CA CYS A 405 5.93 32.83 -2.63
C CYS A 405 5.35 33.69 -3.75
N ASN A 406 5.24 33.12 -4.94
CA ASN A 406 4.68 33.82 -6.09
C ASN A 406 3.15 33.77 -6.14
N ALA A 407 2.54 34.75 -6.80
CA ALA A 407 1.07 34.80 -6.96
C ALA A 407 0.50 33.47 -7.53
N PRO A 408 -0.68 33.00 -7.09
CA PRO A 408 -1.19 31.67 -7.45
C PRO A 408 -1.30 31.39 -8.95
N ASP A 409 -1.61 32.42 -9.75
CA ASP A 409 -1.78 32.38 -11.21
C ASP A 409 -0.47 32.64 -12.00
N HIS A 410 0.64 32.89 -11.31
CA HIS A 410 1.92 33.21 -11.93
C HIS A 410 2.40 32.10 -12.88
N ALA A 411 3.03 32.51 -13.99
CA ALA A 411 3.37 31.65 -15.11
C ALA A 411 4.24 30.43 -14.75
N GLU A 412 5.06 30.53 -13.70
CA GLU A 412 5.93 29.46 -13.19
C GLU A 412 5.16 28.33 -12.51
N ASN A 413 4.02 28.61 -11.85
CA ASN A 413 3.19 27.61 -11.18
C ASN A 413 2.54 26.61 -12.15
N ARG A 414 2.58 26.89 -13.46
CA ARG A 414 2.15 25.94 -14.48
C ARG A 414 3.11 24.76 -14.66
N HIS A 415 4.39 24.89 -14.29
CA HIS A 415 5.29 23.74 -14.26
C HIS A 415 4.75 22.65 -13.31
N VAL A 416 5.01 21.40 -13.66
CA VAL A 416 4.59 20.24 -12.86
C VAL A 416 5.76 19.33 -12.51
N LYS A 417 5.53 18.44 -11.54
CA LYS A 417 6.21 17.13 -11.45
C LYS A 417 5.17 16.02 -11.45
N SER A 418 5.62 14.78 -11.65
CA SER A 418 4.75 13.62 -11.76
C SER A 418 4.89 12.68 -10.54
N ILE A 419 3.74 12.33 -9.96
CA ILE A 419 3.55 11.16 -9.11
C ILE A 419 2.89 10.10 -9.98
N VAL A 420 3.71 9.28 -10.64
CA VAL A 420 3.21 8.32 -11.62
C VAL A 420 2.57 7.13 -10.91
N ARG A 421 1.50 6.57 -11.47
CA ARG A 421 1.08 5.22 -11.11
C ARG A 421 2.01 4.25 -11.82
N SER A 422 2.80 3.49 -11.08
CA SER A 422 3.95 2.74 -11.63
C SER A 422 3.54 1.70 -12.68
N ALA A 423 2.32 1.15 -12.55
CA ALA A 423 1.74 0.23 -13.53
C ALA A 423 1.28 0.90 -14.85
N CYS A 424 1.44 2.22 -15.01
CA CYS A 424 1.08 2.98 -16.20
C CYS A 424 2.26 3.70 -16.87
N ALA A 425 3.22 4.20 -16.09
CA ALA A 425 4.43 4.80 -16.66
C ALA A 425 5.26 3.75 -17.40
N GLU A 426 5.83 4.13 -18.54
CA GLU A 426 6.71 3.28 -19.35
C GLU A 426 8.15 3.75 -19.23
N GLU A 427 8.39 5.06 -19.37
CA GLU A 427 9.68 5.70 -19.16
C GLU A 427 9.49 7.21 -18.90
N SER A 428 10.53 7.88 -18.38
CA SER A 428 10.61 9.33 -18.31
C SER A 428 10.74 9.95 -19.70
N SER A 429 10.30 11.21 -19.85
CA SER A 429 10.40 11.93 -21.13
C SER A 429 11.83 12.50 -21.33
N THR A 430 11.99 13.55 -22.13
CA THR A 430 13.27 14.28 -22.29
C THR A 430 13.55 15.30 -21.18
N ASP A 431 12.64 15.43 -20.21
CA ASP A 431 12.71 16.34 -19.06
C ASP A 431 12.26 15.64 -17.77
N PRO A 432 12.60 16.16 -16.57
CA PRO A 432 12.29 15.53 -15.29
C PRO A 432 10.88 15.86 -14.76
N HIS A 433 9.97 16.39 -15.59
CA HIS A 433 8.64 16.82 -15.18
C HIS A 433 7.53 15.84 -15.57
N HIS A 434 7.69 15.16 -16.71
CA HIS A 434 6.67 14.26 -17.28
C HIS A 434 7.25 12.94 -17.83
N PHE A 435 6.34 12.00 -18.04
CA PHE A 435 6.62 10.60 -18.40
C PHE A 435 5.78 10.21 -19.61
N TYR A 436 6.23 9.16 -20.31
CA TYR A 436 5.40 8.43 -21.27
C TYR A 436 4.62 7.35 -20.53
N TYR A 437 3.37 7.15 -20.94
CA TYR A 437 2.41 6.26 -20.28
C TYR A 437 1.73 5.36 -21.31
N ARG A 438 1.39 4.14 -20.90
CA ARG A 438 0.65 3.16 -21.70
C ARG A 438 -0.58 3.79 -22.35
N GLU A 439 -0.80 3.53 -23.64
CA GLU A 439 -1.91 4.07 -24.45
C GLU A 439 -3.29 3.51 -24.05
N THR A 440 -3.79 3.89 -22.87
CA THR A 440 -5.12 3.54 -22.37
C THR A 440 -5.70 4.67 -21.52
N PRO A 441 -7.02 4.95 -21.55
CA PRO A 441 -7.63 6.01 -20.74
C PRO A 441 -7.37 5.88 -19.23
N LYS A 442 -7.16 4.66 -18.73
CA LYS A 442 -6.79 4.40 -17.33
C LYS A 442 -5.34 4.76 -16.98
N CYS A 443 -4.54 5.14 -17.96
CA CYS A 443 -3.15 5.55 -17.82
C CYS A 443 -2.90 7.00 -18.27
N THR A 444 -3.94 7.80 -18.48
CA THR A 444 -3.78 9.24 -18.71
C THR A 444 -3.38 9.94 -17.40
N PRO A 445 -2.23 10.64 -17.31
CA PRO A 445 -1.86 11.46 -16.16
C PRO A 445 -2.78 12.67 -16.01
N VAL A 446 -3.15 13.01 -14.78
CA VAL A 446 -4.08 14.12 -14.50
C VAL A 446 -3.61 15.01 -13.37
N ASN A 447 -4.02 16.28 -13.37
CA ASN A 447 -3.84 17.17 -12.22
C ASN A 447 -4.89 16.92 -11.12
N THR A 448 -4.82 17.70 -10.04
CA THR A 448 -5.75 17.66 -8.88
C THR A 448 -7.23 17.91 -9.22
N ARG A 449 -7.54 18.35 -10.45
CA ARG A 449 -8.89 18.56 -10.98
C ARG A 449 -9.30 17.48 -12.01
N HIS A 450 -8.56 16.36 -12.06
CA HIS A 450 -8.72 15.26 -13.03
C HIS A 450 -8.56 15.68 -14.50
N GLN A 451 -7.90 16.81 -14.78
CA GLN A 451 -7.63 17.29 -16.14
C GLN A 451 -6.32 16.69 -16.65
N ALA A 452 -6.32 16.16 -17.88
CA ALA A 452 -5.14 15.53 -18.47
C ALA A 452 -3.97 16.51 -18.67
N VAL A 453 -2.75 16.09 -18.31
CA VAL A 453 -1.52 16.87 -18.48
C VAL A 453 -0.41 15.97 -19.03
N MET A 454 -0.13 16.09 -20.32
CA MET A 454 0.78 15.21 -21.08
C MET A 454 2.21 15.76 -21.22
N GLY A 455 2.58 16.82 -20.50
CA GLY A 455 3.84 17.54 -20.70
C GLY A 455 4.31 18.28 -19.45
N PRO A 456 5.44 19.02 -19.53
CA PRO A 456 6.09 19.64 -18.37
C PRO A 456 5.32 20.83 -17.76
N LYS A 457 4.19 21.22 -18.35
CA LYS A 457 3.31 22.29 -17.88
C LYS A 457 1.84 21.95 -18.02
N SER A 458 1.05 22.29 -17.01
CA SER A 458 -0.42 22.33 -17.12
C SER A 458 -0.88 23.65 -17.77
N PRO A 459 -2.10 23.71 -18.35
CA PRO A 459 -2.65 24.96 -18.89
C PRO A 459 -2.86 26.03 -17.81
N THR A 460 -3.28 25.63 -16.61
CA THR A 460 -3.48 26.47 -15.43
C THR A 460 -2.97 25.75 -14.18
N PRO A 461 -2.42 26.46 -13.18
CA PRO A 461 -2.08 25.85 -11.89
C PRO A 461 -3.32 25.25 -11.22
N ALA A 462 -3.16 24.09 -10.58
CA ALA A 462 -4.20 23.37 -9.85
C ALA A 462 -3.67 22.97 -8.46
N LEU A 463 -3.62 23.95 -7.56
CA LEU A 463 -2.95 23.90 -6.26
C LEU A 463 -3.91 23.64 -5.09
N GLU A 464 -5.18 23.33 -5.38
CA GLU A 464 -6.25 23.32 -4.37
C GLU A 464 -6.15 22.14 -3.40
N ARG A 465 -5.77 20.95 -3.91
CA ARG A 465 -5.67 19.72 -3.11
C ARG A 465 -4.25 19.46 -2.60
N VAL A 466 -3.27 19.66 -3.47
CA VAL A 466 -1.83 19.59 -3.16
C VAL A 466 -1.08 20.62 -3.99
N GLY A 467 -0.08 21.27 -3.39
CA GLY A 467 0.88 22.11 -4.10
C GLY A 467 2.29 21.57 -3.92
N LEU A 468 3.11 21.61 -4.97
CA LEU A 468 4.53 21.25 -4.90
C LEU A 468 5.35 22.50 -4.55
N TYR A 469 5.67 22.66 -3.27
CA TYR A 469 6.33 23.85 -2.74
C TYR A 469 7.82 23.78 -3.08
N HIS A 470 8.24 24.61 -4.03
CA HIS A 470 9.56 24.58 -4.64
C HIS A 470 10.42 25.72 -4.08
N TYR A 471 11.30 25.38 -3.15
CA TYR A 471 12.28 26.27 -2.52
C TYR A 471 13.51 26.43 -3.41
N ALA A 472 13.28 26.89 -4.65
CA ALA A 472 14.24 26.85 -5.74
C ALA A 472 15.56 27.60 -5.46
N ILE A 473 15.51 28.62 -4.60
CA ILE A 473 16.67 29.47 -4.30
C ILE A 473 17.11 29.45 -2.84
N LYS A 474 16.20 29.26 -1.87
CA LYS A 474 16.48 29.36 -0.43
C LYS A 474 17.25 30.66 -0.10
N SER A 475 18.13 30.68 0.90
CA SER A 475 18.92 31.86 1.23
C SER A 475 20.02 32.12 0.18
N LEU A 476 20.59 33.33 0.15
CA LEU A 476 21.68 33.64 -0.79
C LEU A 476 22.90 32.71 -0.62
N ASP A 477 23.25 32.32 0.61
CA ASP A 477 24.29 31.35 0.92
C ASP A 477 23.97 29.96 0.32
N ASP A 478 22.75 29.46 0.52
CA ASP A 478 22.28 28.20 -0.07
C ASP A 478 22.31 28.25 -1.60
N PHE A 479 21.96 29.40 -2.18
CA PHE A 479 22.01 29.58 -3.62
C PHE A 479 23.43 29.64 -4.17
N ILE A 480 24.39 30.23 -3.46
CA ILE A 480 25.81 30.19 -3.83
C ILE A 480 26.31 28.75 -3.89
N GLN A 481 25.92 27.92 -2.92
CA GLN A 481 26.21 26.48 -2.92
C GLN A 481 25.53 25.76 -4.11
N LYS A 482 24.27 26.10 -4.43
CA LYS A 482 23.54 25.59 -5.60
C LYS A 482 24.20 25.96 -6.93
N MET A 483 24.73 27.19 -7.07
CA MET A 483 25.49 27.62 -8.26
C MET A 483 26.79 26.81 -8.42
N ALA A 484 27.51 26.55 -7.34
CA ALA A 484 28.74 25.75 -7.36
C ALA A 484 28.49 24.27 -7.70
N ARG A 485 27.37 23.71 -7.22
CA ARG A 485 26.93 22.33 -7.49
C ARG A 485 26.47 22.10 -8.94
N GLY A 486 25.69 23.04 -9.49
CA GLY A 486 24.92 22.87 -10.72
C GLY A 486 23.54 22.24 -10.50
N SER A 487 22.85 21.87 -11.59
CA SER A 487 21.54 21.20 -11.56
C SER A 487 21.59 19.78 -12.16
N GLY A 488 20.63 18.93 -11.80
CA GLY A 488 20.50 17.55 -12.33
C GLY A 488 20.34 17.45 -13.85
N MET A 489 19.91 18.55 -14.48
CA MET A 489 19.81 18.73 -15.93
C MET A 489 21.04 19.42 -16.58
N GLY A 490 22.15 19.55 -15.85
CA GLY A 490 23.42 20.11 -16.36
C GLY A 490 23.46 21.63 -16.55
N ASN A 491 22.37 22.35 -16.27
CA ASN A 491 22.32 23.81 -16.38
C ASN A 491 22.96 24.48 -15.14
N VAL A 492 23.79 25.49 -15.37
CA VAL A 492 24.37 26.34 -14.31
C VAL A 492 23.43 27.52 -14.04
N LYS A 493 23.12 27.75 -12.76
CA LYS A 493 22.33 28.91 -12.30
C LYS A 493 23.25 30.09 -12.00
N THR A 494 22.72 31.31 -12.05
CA THR A 494 23.45 32.57 -11.83
C THR A 494 22.70 33.47 -10.85
N ILE A 495 23.35 34.50 -10.31
CA ILE A 495 22.68 35.51 -9.45
C ILE A 495 21.48 36.17 -10.15
N ALA A 496 21.53 36.37 -11.47
CA ALA A 496 20.37 36.86 -12.22
C ALA A 496 19.14 35.92 -12.15
N PHE A 497 19.34 34.60 -11.96
CA PHE A 497 18.24 33.68 -11.68
C PHE A 497 17.71 33.81 -10.24
N PHE A 498 18.58 34.08 -9.27
CA PHE A 498 18.16 34.39 -7.88
C PHE A 498 17.30 35.65 -7.84
N GLU A 499 17.80 36.75 -8.42
CA GLU A 499 17.10 38.03 -8.52
C GLU A 499 15.79 37.92 -9.31
N TYR A 500 15.77 37.12 -10.39
CA TYR A 500 14.56 36.83 -11.15
C TYR A 500 13.48 36.16 -10.28
N VAL A 501 13.84 35.12 -9.51
CA VAL A 501 12.89 34.42 -8.63
C VAL A 501 12.41 35.32 -7.49
N ASP A 502 13.34 35.95 -6.75
CA ASP A 502 13.00 36.85 -5.64
C ASP A 502 12.06 37.99 -6.07
N ASN A 503 12.23 38.52 -7.30
CA ASN A 503 11.42 39.63 -7.81
C ASN A 503 9.96 39.26 -8.11
N PHE A 504 9.60 37.97 -8.26
CA PHE A 504 8.20 37.55 -8.48
C PHE A 504 7.58 36.80 -7.29
N THR A 505 8.36 36.52 -6.24
CA THR A 505 7.90 35.86 -5.00
C THR A 505 7.61 36.88 -3.91
N ASP A 506 6.67 37.78 -4.14
CA ASP A 506 6.31 38.90 -3.24
C ASP A 506 5.08 38.63 -2.36
N SER A 507 4.39 37.51 -2.59
CA SER A 507 3.12 37.16 -1.93
C SER A 507 3.37 36.39 -0.62
N TYR A 508 2.50 36.59 0.38
CA TYR A 508 2.62 35.93 1.68
C TYR A 508 1.87 34.59 1.70
N CYS A 509 2.58 33.50 1.95
CA CYS A 509 2.11 32.13 1.77
C CYS A 509 2.45 31.27 3.00
N PRO A 510 1.68 31.39 4.10
CA PRO A 510 2.02 30.78 5.40
C PRO A 510 1.65 29.30 5.53
N ASP A 511 0.99 28.70 4.55
CA ASP A 511 0.39 27.35 4.61
C ASP A 511 1.34 26.24 5.10
N ALA A 512 2.64 26.35 4.83
CA ALA A 512 3.66 25.39 5.25
C ALA A 512 4.38 25.73 6.57
N LEU A 513 4.08 26.89 7.20
CA LEU A 513 4.76 27.32 8.42
C LEU A 513 4.52 26.36 9.59
N ASP A 514 3.27 25.97 9.84
CA ASP A 514 2.93 25.05 10.94
C ASP A 514 3.52 23.65 10.69
N LEU A 515 3.51 23.17 9.44
CA LEU A 515 4.18 21.93 9.03
C LEU A 515 5.69 22.00 9.28
N GLY A 516 6.32 23.13 8.96
CA GLY A 516 7.72 23.38 9.25
C GLY A 516 8.02 23.41 10.76
N LEU A 517 7.18 24.04 11.57
CA LEU A 517 7.34 24.06 13.03
C LEU A 517 7.22 22.66 13.64
N GLN A 518 6.26 21.85 13.15
CA GLN A 518 6.10 20.45 13.54
C GLN A 518 7.31 19.61 13.12
N LEU A 519 7.78 19.74 11.87
CA LEU A 519 8.96 19.05 11.36
C LEU A 519 10.22 19.39 12.16
N ASN A 520 10.41 20.65 12.56
CA ASN A 520 11.54 21.06 13.39
C ASN A 520 11.54 20.35 14.75
N ASN A 521 10.36 20.18 15.36
CA ASN A 521 10.23 19.44 16.62
C ASN A 521 10.47 17.94 16.43
N LEU A 522 9.98 17.34 15.33
CA LEU A 522 10.23 15.94 14.99
C LEU A 522 11.73 15.66 14.83
N MET A 523 12.43 16.50 14.06
CA MET A 523 13.88 16.40 13.84
C MET A 523 14.65 16.55 15.16
N ALA A 524 14.31 17.56 15.98
CA ALA A 524 14.97 17.79 17.26
C ALA A 524 14.74 16.66 18.29
N LEU A 525 13.59 15.99 18.26
CA LEU A 525 13.34 14.78 19.05
C LEU A 525 14.19 13.61 18.57
N GLN A 526 14.33 13.42 17.26
CA GLN A 526 15.06 12.30 16.70
C GLN A 526 16.59 12.46 16.75
N ASP A 527 17.11 13.69 16.72
CA ASP A 527 18.53 13.98 17.00
C ASP A 527 18.90 13.84 18.49
N ALA A 528 17.90 13.71 19.38
CA ALA A 528 18.07 13.52 20.83
C ALA A 528 17.91 12.06 21.31
N LEU A 529 17.52 11.15 20.41
CA LEU A 529 17.34 9.70 20.63
C LEU A 529 18.57 8.91 20.14
#